data_AF-A0A959INL8-F1
#
_entry.id   AF-A0A959INL8-F1
#
_cell.length_a   1.000
_cell.length_b   1.000
_cell.length_c   1.000
_cell.angle_alpha   90.00
_cell.angle_beta   90.00
_cell.angle_gamma   90.00
#
_symmetry.space_group_name_H-M   'P 1'
#
loop_
_entity.id
_entity.type
_entity.pdbx_description
1 polymer ?
#
loop_
_entity_poly.entity_id
_entity_poly.type
_entity_poly.pdbx_seq_one_letter_code
_entity_poly.pdbx_strand_id
1 'polypeptide(L)'
;MTYNVLLNRLLLVCGLFLTSLALVAQPNLDAGKSLFQANCAACHARDMKSNLTGPALGGVQARWADYGGDEALYSWIRNSQAMITAGDNERAQQVWAEWGPVVMNNF
;
A
#
# COMPACT_ATOMS: atom_id res chain seq x y z
N MET A 1 -27.16 -44.84 10.00
CA MET A 1 -27.75 -43.58 9.46
C MET A 1 -27.14 -42.30 10.04
N THR A 2 -26.71 -42.27 11.31
CA THR A 2 -26.15 -41.06 11.96
C THR A 2 -24.75 -40.65 11.47
N TYR A 3 -23.89 -41.59 11.10
CA TYR A 3 -22.51 -41.31 10.65
C TYR A 3 -22.45 -40.52 9.34
N ASN A 4 -23.33 -40.85 8.38
CA ASN A 4 -23.41 -40.15 7.10
C ASN A 4 -23.92 -38.71 7.27
N VAL A 5 -24.77 -38.46 8.27
CA VAL A 5 -25.27 -37.10 8.59
C VAL A 5 -24.17 -36.25 9.23
N LEU A 6 -23.36 -36.85 10.11
CA LEU A 6 -22.21 -36.17 10.73
C LEU A 6 -21.09 -35.89 9.71
N LEU A 7 -20.78 -36.84 8.83
CA LEU A 7 -19.81 -36.67 7.75
C LEU A 7 -20.24 -35.59 6.76
N ASN A 8 -21.51 -35.58 6.36
CA ASN A 8 -22.04 -34.57 5.44
C ASN A 8 -22.06 -33.16 6.07
N ARG A 9 -22.31 -33.06 7.37
CA ARG A 9 -22.21 -31.79 8.14
C ARG A 9 -20.75 -31.30 8.24
N LEU A 10 -19.80 -32.20 8.46
CA LEU A 10 -18.38 -31.87 8.49
C LEU A 10 -17.90 -31.38 7.11
N LEU A 11 -18.31 -32.04 6.04
CA LEU A 11 -18.01 -31.65 4.66
C LEU A 11 -18.60 -30.28 4.29
N LEU A 12 -19.83 -29.98 4.74
CA LEU A 12 -20.45 -28.66 4.57
C LEU A 12 -19.68 -27.55 5.30
N VAL A 13 -19.28 -27.80 6.55
CA VAL A 13 -18.52 -26.81 7.35
C VAL A 13 -17.11 -26.60 6.79
N CYS A 14 -16.40 -27.67 6.40
CA CYS A 14 -15.12 -27.58 5.72
C CYS A 14 -15.23 -26.86 4.37
N GLY A 15 -16.28 -27.14 3.60
CA GLY A 15 -16.54 -26.50 2.31
C GLY A 15 -16.75 -24.99 2.43
N LEU A 16 -17.55 -24.55 3.41
CA LEU A 16 -17.74 -23.12 3.72
C LEU A 16 -16.44 -22.42 4.14
N PHE A 17 -15.60 -23.10 4.95
CA PHE A 17 -14.31 -22.56 5.37
C PHE A 17 -13.32 -22.40 4.20
N LEU A 18 -13.30 -23.37 3.28
CA LEU A 18 -12.46 -23.32 2.07
C LEU A 18 -12.89 -22.20 1.10
N THR A 19 -14.18 -21.92 0.97
CA THR A 19 -14.67 -20.81 0.13
C THR A 19 -14.31 -19.43 0.68
N SER A 20 -14.11 -19.32 1.99
CA SER A 20 -13.79 -18.04 2.67
C SER A 20 -12.34 -17.60 2.39
N LEU A 21 -11.41 -18.54 2.21
CA LEU A 21 -10.00 -18.26 1.89
C LEU A 21 -9.79 -17.79 0.44
N ALA A 22 -10.74 -18.07 -0.45
CA ALA A 22 -10.62 -17.75 -1.88
C ALA A 22 -10.96 -16.28 -2.21
N LEU A 23 -11.45 -15.49 -1.26
CA LEU A 23 -11.96 -14.13 -1.48
C LEU A 23 -10.91 -13.04 -1.21
N VAL A 24 -9.67 -13.23 -1.69
CA VAL A 24 -8.69 -12.13 -1.70
C VAL A 24 -9.01 -11.22 -2.89
N ALA A 25 -9.60 -10.06 -2.59
CA ALA A 25 -9.91 -9.05 -3.60
C ALA A 25 -8.63 -8.69 -4.38
N GLN A 26 -8.68 -8.85 -5.71
CA GLN A 26 -7.57 -8.50 -6.57
C GLN A 26 -7.38 -6.99 -6.62
N PRO A 27 -6.15 -6.48 -6.82
CA PRO A 27 -5.90 -5.06 -7.02
C PRO A 27 -6.74 -4.54 -8.20
N ASN A 28 -7.59 -3.55 -7.94
CA ASN A 28 -8.38 -2.89 -8.97
C ASN A 28 -7.63 -1.64 -9.46
N LEU A 29 -7.06 -1.73 -10.67
CA LEU A 29 -6.26 -0.66 -11.26
C LEU A 29 -7.06 0.63 -11.49
N ASP A 30 -8.34 0.53 -11.87
CA ASP A 30 -9.20 1.69 -12.08
C ASP A 30 -9.52 2.39 -10.76
N ALA A 31 -9.77 1.61 -9.70
CA ALA A 31 -9.94 2.16 -8.36
C ALA A 31 -8.65 2.87 -7.87
N GLY A 32 -7.49 2.24 -8.08
CA GLY A 32 -6.19 2.85 -7.76
C GLY A 32 -5.93 4.14 -8.54
N LYS A 33 -6.27 4.16 -9.83
CA LYS A 33 -6.18 5.36 -10.67
C LYS A 33 -7.08 6.48 -10.15
N SER A 34 -8.34 6.18 -9.80
CA SER A 34 -9.25 7.18 -9.24
C SER A 34 -8.75 7.75 -7.92
N LEU A 35 -8.21 6.91 -7.03
CA LEU A 35 -7.60 7.34 -5.76
C LEU A 35 -6.40 8.26 -6.00
N PHE A 36 -5.50 7.89 -6.92
CA PHE A 36 -4.35 8.72 -7.27
C PHE A 36 -4.78 10.10 -7.79
N GLN A 37 -5.78 10.14 -8.67
CA GLN A 37 -6.28 11.39 -9.23
C GLN A 37 -6.90 12.31 -8.19
N ALA A 38 -7.62 11.74 -7.21
CA ALA A 38 -8.28 12.51 -6.16
C ALA A 38 -7.31 13.04 -5.09
N ASN A 39 -6.29 12.25 -4.74
CA ASN A 39 -5.50 12.48 -3.53
C ASN A 39 -4.03 12.84 -3.80
N CYS A 40 -3.43 12.35 -4.88
CA CYS A 40 -1.99 12.41 -5.10
C CYS A 40 -1.60 13.34 -6.27
N ALA A 41 -2.45 13.40 -7.30
CA ALA A 41 -2.16 14.08 -8.56
C ALA A 41 -2.09 15.62 -8.47
N ALA A 42 -2.41 16.20 -7.31
CA ALA A 42 -2.20 17.62 -7.05
C ALA A 42 -0.72 17.95 -6.82
N CYS A 43 0.07 17.00 -6.30
CA CYS A 43 1.47 17.21 -5.95
C CYS A 43 2.43 16.32 -6.73
N HIS A 44 1.98 15.16 -7.22
CA HIS A 44 2.79 14.22 -7.99
C HIS A 44 2.35 14.16 -9.45
N ALA A 45 3.32 14.10 -10.38
CA ALA A 45 3.01 14.08 -11.81
C ALA A 45 2.29 12.80 -12.24
N ARG A 46 1.26 12.95 -13.08
CA ARG A 46 0.46 11.85 -13.62
C ARG A 46 1.24 10.95 -14.58
N ASP A 47 2.30 11.47 -15.18
CA ASP A 47 3.17 10.74 -16.10
C ASP A 47 4.15 9.79 -15.39
N MET A 48 4.20 9.83 -14.05
CA MET A 48 5.09 9.06 -13.19
C MET A 48 6.59 9.32 -13.43
N LYS A 49 6.94 10.32 -14.24
CA LYS A 49 8.31 10.56 -14.70
C LYS A 49 8.79 11.96 -14.32
N SER A 50 7.90 12.94 -14.35
CA SER A 50 8.21 14.32 -14.06
C SER A 50 8.08 14.60 -12.56
N ASN A 51 8.92 15.51 -12.08
CA ASN A 51 8.76 16.09 -10.76
C ASN A 51 7.73 17.23 -10.81
N LEU A 52 7.00 17.42 -9.71
CA LEU A 52 6.15 18.60 -9.47
C LEU A 52 6.50 19.15 -8.08
N THR A 53 5.50 19.45 -7.24
CA THR A 53 5.69 19.75 -5.82
C THR A 53 6.34 18.58 -5.08
N GLY A 54 6.01 17.34 -5.47
CA GLY A 54 6.66 16.12 -5.01
C GLY A 54 7.40 15.38 -6.14
N PRO A 55 8.21 14.36 -5.78
CA PRO A 55 8.99 13.58 -6.74
C PRO A 55 8.12 12.76 -7.70
N ALA A 56 8.71 12.40 -8.85
CA ALA A 56 8.16 11.40 -9.74
C ALA A 56 7.97 10.04 -9.03
N LEU A 57 6.81 9.42 -9.19
CA LEU A 57 6.47 8.16 -8.50
C LEU A 57 6.79 6.88 -9.31
N GLY A 58 7.21 7.00 -10.56
CA GLY A 58 7.64 5.86 -11.36
C GLY A 58 8.83 5.17 -10.68
N GLY A 59 8.73 3.85 -10.49
CA GLY A 59 9.75 3.06 -9.81
C GLY A 59 9.86 3.31 -8.30
N VAL A 60 8.86 3.91 -7.65
CA VAL A 60 8.90 4.19 -6.20
C VAL A 60 9.13 2.93 -5.38
N GLN A 61 8.46 1.81 -5.68
CA GLN A 61 8.64 0.56 -4.94
C GLN A 61 10.10 0.06 -4.97
N ALA A 62 10.77 0.16 -6.12
CA ALA A 62 12.18 -0.21 -6.23
C ALA A 62 13.08 0.68 -5.36
N ARG A 63 12.78 1.98 -5.26
CA ARG A 63 13.53 2.90 -4.37
C ARG A 63 13.33 2.61 -2.89
N TRP A 64 12.28 1.90 -2.50
CA TRP A 64 11.98 1.53 -1.12
C TRP A 64 12.35 0.07 -0.78
N ALA A 65 12.70 -0.75 -1.77
CA ALA A 65 12.92 -2.19 -1.61
C ALA A 65 13.92 -2.53 -0.50
N ASP A 66 15.06 -1.84 -0.46
CA ASP A 66 16.13 -2.07 0.53
C ASP A 66 15.87 -1.38 1.89
N TYR A 67 14.75 -0.66 2.02
CA TYR A 67 14.43 0.18 3.18
C TYR A 67 13.14 -0.26 3.89
N GLY A 68 12.81 -1.55 3.84
CA GLY A 68 11.57 -2.11 4.38
C GLY A 68 10.45 -2.28 3.34
N GLY A 69 10.76 -2.06 2.06
CA GLY A 69 9.88 -2.38 0.93
C GLY A 69 8.51 -1.70 0.99
N ASP A 70 7.48 -2.44 0.57
CA ASP A 70 6.11 -1.94 0.52
C ASP A 70 5.57 -1.55 1.92
N GLU A 71 5.99 -2.23 2.99
CA GLU A 71 5.54 -1.90 4.35
C GLU A 71 6.03 -0.51 4.80
N ALA A 72 7.31 -0.22 4.57
CA ALA A 72 7.87 1.09 4.85
C ALA A 72 7.28 2.18 3.93
N LEU A 73 7.11 1.87 2.63
CA LEU A 73 6.48 2.79 1.69
C LEU A 73 5.03 3.12 2.09
N TYR A 74 4.25 2.13 2.53
CA TYR A 74 2.89 2.36 2.99
C TYR A 74 2.85 3.16 4.30
N SER A 75 3.78 2.89 5.22
CA SER A 75 3.92 3.68 6.45
C SER A 75 4.25 5.15 6.13
N TRP A 76 5.10 5.38 5.13
CA TRP A 76 5.44 6.72 4.65
C TRP A 76 4.23 7.45 4.09
N ILE A 77 3.45 6.78 3.24
CA ILE A 77 2.24 7.37 2.64
C ILE A 77 1.20 7.73 3.72
N ARG A 78 1.11 6.94 4.80
CA ARG A 78 0.15 7.19 5.89
C ARG A 78 0.58 8.34 6.80
N ASN A 79 1.87 8.43 7.14
CA ASN A 79 2.39 9.47 8.04
C ASN A 79 3.90 9.68 7.86
N SER A 80 4.29 10.43 6.83
CA SER A 80 5.70 10.67 6.53
C SER A 80 6.42 11.42 7.67
N GLN A 81 5.75 12.39 8.31
CA GLN A 81 6.36 13.19 9.36
C GLN A 81 6.70 12.38 10.61
N ALA A 82 5.88 11.36 10.95
CA ALA A 82 6.22 10.45 12.03
C ALA A 82 7.49 9.64 11.72
N MET A 83 7.62 9.11 10.49
CA MET A 83 8.83 8.38 10.08
C MET A 83 10.07 9.27 10.03
N ILE A 84 9.93 10.51 9.54
CA ILE A 84 11.02 11.49 9.53
C ILE A 84 11.46 11.83 10.96
N THR A 85 10.52 12.02 11.87
CA THR A 85 10.82 12.34 13.27
C THR A 85 11.44 11.16 14.01
N ALA A 86 10.98 9.93 13.73
CA ALA A 86 11.54 8.72 14.34
C ALA A 86 13.01 8.50 13.96
N GLY A 87 13.40 8.86 12.73
CA GLY A 87 14.81 8.88 12.31
C GLY A 87 15.42 7.50 12.02
N ASP A 88 14.63 6.43 12.07
CA ASP A 88 15.07 5.04 11.95
C ASP A 88 15.10 4.52 10.50
N ASN A 89 14.32 5.13 9.60
CA ASN A 89 14.29 4.77 8.19
C ASN A 89 15.16 5.73 7.35
N GLU A 90 16.28 5.22 6.82
CA GLU A 90 17.23 6.02 6.02
C GLU A 90 16.56 6.65 4.79
N ARG A 91 15.68 5.91 4.09
CA ARG A 91 14.98 6.43 2.92
C ARG A 91 14.07 7.61 3.26
N ALA A 92 13.38 7.56 4.39
CA ALA A 92 12.58 8.67 4.89
C ALA A 92 13.42 9.93 5.10
N GLN A 93 14.63 9.80 5.67
CA GLN A 93 15.57 10.91 5.85
C GLN A 93 16.09 11.45 4.52
N GLN A 94 16.45 10.57 3.57
CA GLN A 94 16.91 10.97 2.23
C GLN A 94 15.84 11.79 1.50
N VAL A 95 14.58 11.32 1.53
CA VAL A 95 13.47 12.04 0.88
C VAL A 95 13.25 13.41 1.53
N TRP A 96 13.30 13.51 2.86
CA TRP A 96 13.18 14.80 3.55
C TRP A 96 14.34 15.74 3.27
N ALA A 97 15.56 15.23 3.17
CA ALA A 97 16.73 16.05 2.85
C ALA A 97 16.65 16.67 1.44
N GLU A 98 16.02 15.98 0.49
CA GLU A 98 15.90 16.43 -0.90
C GLU A 98 14.65 17.28 -1.16
N TRP A 99 13.52 16.94 -0.53
CA TRP A 99 12.20 17.54 -0.81
C TRP A 99 11.66 18.40 0.33
N GLY A 100 12.30 18.38 1.49
CA GLY A 100 11.95 19.23 2.61
C GLY A 100 12.14 20.72 2.28
N PRO A 101 11.35 21.61 2.90
CA PRO A 101 10.37 21.35 3.96
C PRO A 101 8.95 21.08 3.43
N VAL A 102 8.78 20.58 2.19
CA VAL A 102 7.46 20.27 1.64
C VAL A 102 6.85 19.07 2.38
N VAL A 103 5.73 19.29 3.06
CA VAL A 103 5.04 18.26 3.84
C VAL A 103 4.05 17.51 2.94
N MET A 104 4.14 16.17 2.94
CA MET A 104 3.15 15.30 2.31
C MET A 104 1.94 15.12 3.24
N ASN A 105 0.73 15.14 2.69
CA ASN A 105 -0.49 14.88 3.46
C ASN A 105 -0.54 13.42 3.93
N ASN A 106 -1.17 13.19 5.07
CA ASN A 106 -1.43 11.85 5.61
C ASN A 106 -2.67 11.23 4.92
N PHE A 107 -2.64 9.91 4.68
CA PHE A 107 -3.70 9.16 4.00
C PHE A 107 -4.08 7.86 4.71
#